data_AF-E8JP00-F1
#
_entry.id   AF-E8JP00-F1
#
_cell.length_a   1.000
_cell.length_b   1.000
_cell.length_c   1.000
_cell.angle_alpha   90.00
_cell.angle_beta   90.00
_cell.angle_gamma   90.00
#
_symmetry.space_group_name_H-M   'P 1'
#
loop_
_entity.id
_entity.type
_entity.pdbx_description
1 polymer ?
#
loop_
_entity_poly.entity_id
_entity_poly.type
_entity_poly.pdbx_seq_one_letter_code
_entity_poly.pdbx_strand_id
1 'polypeptide(L)'
;MAILSNSVMADQQNDALVTKTPFNAVSKTFEVTAQQSPNGKAIKSIDVAVWSEENGQDDLKWYNVTDINDGQAKVKVNLADYGNRAGNYITHVYTTYSNGRVSGVALDAVKINPKAPQVSVQNGKIQLSTDINAPSNGKITYAVWSEENGQDDLRWYDDSGKGVTSVDLKNHKGYGRYFVHTYLAQNGKMTAINGQDTMIEKQEVSSQINQISDKTYEVVVSNVPEYITSITVPVWSNVNSQDVLEWYQADKISDGTYKAVVQLTNHGFDLGDYSVHIYGQNSITNNFDCLSGTPGFRVEQISSLENPAIGISEVNTENGTFKVTATEKAMSKRVNGLRVQVTSKSNSQKSKMYEAKTTSYGKVSQIVDLKSINNQADTFSVTATVIYSDNSTATFNLADQSYKPQAAPSPRITTYINETNTYPVGQCTWGVKSLAPWIPNWLGNAGGWVVNARAKGFRVGTTPRVGSIVVWPHDGGGYGHVAYVTHVSSNTRIQVKEANYAGKQYIGNFRGWFNPLDSFLGGNVSYIYPD
;
A
#
# COMPACT_ATOMS: atom_id res chain seq x y z
N MET A 1 -14.75 68.19 26.55
CA MET A 1 -15.97 68.80 26.01
C MET A 1 -16.39 67.98 24.80
N ALA A 2 -17.45 67.18 24.92
CA ALA A 2 -18.03 66.53 23.75
C ALA A 2 -18.74 67.62 22.93
N ILE A 3 -18.42 67.70 21.64
CA ILE A 3 -19.09 68.61 20.71
C ILE A 3 -20.53 68.09 20.57
N LEU A 4 -21.50 68.79 21.16
CA LEU A 4 -22.91 68.48 21.00
C LEU A 4 -23.29 68.79 19.54
N SER A 5 -23.55 67.74 18.76
CA SER A 5 -24.15 67.89 17.44
C SER A 5 -25.65 68.14 17.61
N ASN A 6 -26.15 69.21 17.02
CA ASN A 6 -27.56 69.50 16.76
C ASN A 6 -28.45 69.56 18.02
N SER A 7 -28.47 70.75 18.60
CA SER A 7 -29.36 71.12 19.70
C SER A 7 -30.64 71.77 19.17
N VAL A 8 -31.81 71.38 19.67
CA VAL A 8 -33.10 71.99 19.29
C VAL A 8 -33.88 72.33 20.56
N MET A 9 -34.56 73.47 20.57
CA MET A 9 -35.45 73.82 21.67
C MET A 9 -36.64 72.85 21.70
N ALA A 10 -36.99 72.35 22.89
CA ALA A 10 -38.11 71.45 23.11
C ALA A 10 -39.47 72.12 22.80
N ASP A 11 -39.53 73.45 22.88
CA ASP A 11 -40.71 74.25 22.55
C ASP A 11 -40.36 75.69 22.14
N GLN A 12 -41.38 76.40 21.66
CA GLN A 12 -41.29 77.81 21.26
C GLN A 12 -41.09 78.76 22.43
N GLN A 13 -41.32 78.33 23.68
CA GLN A 13 -41.13 79.14 24.89
C GLN A 13 -39.70 79.03 25.44
N ASN A 14 -38.84 78.23 24.79
CA ASN A 14 -37.46 77.99 25.16
C ASN A 14 -37.30 77.34 26.55
N ASP A 15 -38.29 76.57 27.02
CA ASP A 15 -38.30 76.02 28.38
C ASP A 15 -37.25 74.91 28.61
N ALA A 16 -36.87 74.17 27.57
CA ALA A 16 -35.79 73.17 27.62
C ALA A 16 -35.06 73.04 26.27
N LEU A 17 -33.79 72.66 26.32
CA LEU A 17 -32.94 72.35 25.17
C LEU A 17 -32.75 70.83 25.07
N VAL A 18 -33.08 70.26 23.91
CA VAL A 18 -32.83 68.85 23.61
C VAL A 18 -31.58 68.72 22.76
N THR A 19 -30.69 67.80 23.12
CA THR A 19 -29.44 67.53 22.41
C THR A 19 -29.24 66.03 22.21
N LYS A 20 -28.46 65.67 21.18
CA LYS A 20 -28.07 64.29 20.90
C LYS A 20 -26.57 64.20 20.64
N THR A 21 -25.90 63.25 21.28
CA THR A 21 -24.47 63.03 21.01
C THR A 21 -24.28 62.36 19.65
N PRO A 22 -23.12 62.55 19.00
CA PRO A 22 -22.73 61.69 17.89
C PRO A 22 -22.75 60.20 18.28
N PHE A 23 -23.00 59.33 17.30
CA PHE A 23 -22.91 57.88 17.52
C PHE A 23 -21.47 57.46 17.84
N ASN A 24 -21.30 56.72 18.92
CA ASN A 24 -20.02 56.13 19.29
C ASN A 24 -19.95 54.68 18.78
N ALA A 25 -19.13 54.44 17.75
CA ALA A 25 -19.00 53.12 17.12
C ALA A 25 -18.33 52.05 18.01
N VAL A 26 -17.63 52.44 19.07
CA VAL A 26 -17.00 51.51 20.02
C VAL A 26 -18.03 51.01 21.03
N SER A 27 -18.77 51.92 21.66
CA SER A 27 -19.83 51.57 22.63
C SER A 27 -21.16 51.25 21.97
N LYS A 28 -21.28 51.45 20.65
CA LYS A 28 -22.48 51.29 19.83
C LYS A 28 -23.69 52.05 20.36
N THR A 29 -23.47 53.25 20.89
CA THR A 29 -24.51 54.04 21.57
C THR A 29 -24.47 55.52 21.17
N PHE A 30 -25.59 56.19 21.36
CA PHE A 30 -25.69 57.65 21.43
C PHE A 30 -26.59 58.04 22.61
N GLU A 31 -26.43 59.26 23.12
CA GLU A 31 -27.21 59.78 24.24
C GLU A 31 -28.10 60.93 23.79
N VAL A 32 -29.34 60.94 24.28
CA VAL A 32 -30.29 62.03 24.12
C VAL A 32 -30.48 62.69 25.47
N THR A 33 -30.34 64.01 25.50
CA THR A 33 -30.43 64.80 26.73
C THR A 33 -31.46 65.91 26.56
N ALA A 34 -32.36 66.07 27.51
CA ALA A 34 -33.18 67.27 27.66
C ALA A 34 -32.69 68.05 28.88
N GLN A 35 -32.30 69.30 28.66
CA GLN A 35 -31.78 70.20 29.69
C GLN A 35 -32.76 71.36 29.89
N GLN A 36 -33.24 71.55 31.11
CA GLN A 36 -34.04 72.71 31.48
C GLN A 36 -33.22 74.00 31.29
N SER A 37 -33.85 75.00 30.67
CA SER A 37 -33.28 76.35 30.53
C SER A 37 -33.25 77.09 31.88
N PRO A 38 -32.33 78.06 32.09
CA PRO A 38 -32.23 78.77 33.38
C PRO A 38 -33.54 79.41 33.89
N ASN A 39 -34.41 79.89 32.99
CA ASN A 39 -35.72 80.45 33.32
C ASN A 39 -36.88 79.57 32.80
N GLY A 40 -36.56 78.34 32.38
CA GLY A 40 -37.51 77.42 31.78
C GLY A 40 -38.30 76.64 32.82
N LYS A 41 -39.46 76.14 32.42
CA LYS A 41 -40.29 75.26 33.26
C LYS A 41 -39.55 73.98 33.63
N ALA A 42 -39.78 73.51 34.86
CA ALA A 42 -39.21 72.26 35.35
C ALA A 42 -39.68 71.07 34.50
N ILE A 43 -38.72 70.26 34.04
CA ILE A 43 -38.99 69.01 33.33
C ILE A 43 -39.51 67.99 34.36
N LYS A 44 -40.61 67.31 34.03
CA LYS A 44 -41.19 66.21 34.82
C LYS A 44 -40.76 64.86 34.27
N SER A 45 -40.76 64.70 32.95
CA SER A 45 -40.30 63.49 32.27
C SER A 45 -40.01 63.78 30.80
N ILE A 46 -39.27 62.89 30.15
CA ILE A 46 -39.18 62.83 28.68
C ILE A 46 -39.56 61.45 28.17
N ASP A 47 -40.22 61.41 27.02
CA ASP A 47 -40.44 60.21 26.22
C ASP A 47 -39.64 60.36 24.92
N VAL A 48 -38.71 59.44 24.69
CA VAL A 48 -37.83 59.46 23.52
C VAL A 48 -38.19 58.30 22.60
N ALA A 49 -38.62 58.61 21.38
CA ALA A 49 -38.97 57.64 20.36
C ALA A 49 -37.82 57.51 19.36
N VAL A 50 -37.31 56.30 19.14
CA VAL A 50 -36.22 56.02 18.20
C VAL A 50 -36.59 54.84 17.30
N TRP A 51 -36.32 54.97 16.02
CA TRP A 51 -36.53 53.93 15.00
C TRP A 51 -35.52 54.09 13.87
N SER A 52 -35.26 53.03 13.11
CA SER A 52 -34.53 53.12 11.85
C SER A 52 -35.48 53.52 10.73
N GLU A 53 -35.06 54.45 9.87
CA GLU A 53 -35.87 54.95 8.75
C GLU A 53 -36.14 53.83 7.72
N GLU A 54 -35.25 52.83 7.66
CA GLU A 54 -35.35 51.70 6.75
C GLU A 54 -36.56 50.81 7.08
N ASN A 55 -37.58 50.85 6.19
CA ASN A 55 -38.90 50.20 6.31
C ASN A 55 -39.93 50.93 7.20
N GLY A 56 -39.71 52.21 7.51
CA GLY A 56 -40.69 53.03 8.20
C GLY A 56 -40.44 53.09 9.70
N GLN A 57 -41.43 52.75 10.53
CA GLN A 57 -41.32 52.72 12.00
C GLN A 57 -41.48 51.29 12.54
N ASP A 58 -41.03 50.29 11.78
CA ASP A 58 -41.21 48.87 12.09
C ASP A 58 -40.43 48.43 13.34
N ASP A 59 -39.36 49.13 13.70
CA ASP A 59 -38.52 48.86 14.86
C ASP A 59 -38.57 49.95 15.95
N LEU A 60 -39.63 50.77 15.95
CA LEU A 60 -39.81 51.87 16.90
C LEU A 60 -39.75 51.41 18.36
N LYS A 61 -38.91 52.09 19.14
CA LYS A 61 -38.85 51.94 20.59
C LYS A 61 -39.01 53.27 21.30
N TRP A 62 -39.66 53.19 22.46
CA TRP A 62 -39.87 54.30 23.38
C TRP A 62 -39.02 54.14 24.63
N TYR A 63 -38.39 55.24 25.05
CA TYR A 63 -37.65 55.34 26.29
C TYR A 63 -38.31 56.42 27.16
N ASN A 64 -38.91 56.01 28.27
CA ASN A 64 -39.48 56.93 29.26
C ASN A 64 -38.44 57.23 30.35
N VAL A 65 -38.18 58.51 30.61
CA VAL A 65 -37.24 58.97 31.63
C VAL A 65 -37.94 59.92 32.58
N THR A 66 -38.06 59.51 33.84
CA THR A 66 -38.60 60.33 34.95
C THR A 66 -37.52 60.83 35.91
N ASP A 67 -36.29 60.32 35.77
CA ASP A 67 -35.17 60.67 36.64
C ASP A 67 -34.54 61.98 36.16
N ILE A 68 -34.91 63.08 36.81
CA ILE A 68 -34.44 64.43 36.49
C ILE A 68 -33.42 64.86 37.54
N ASN A 69 -32.16 65.03 37.11
CA ASN A 69 -31.07 65.47 37.98
C ASN A 69 -30.52 66.80 37.46
N ASP A 70 -30.41 67.82 38.31
CA ASP A 70 -29.96 69.18 37.91
C ASP A 70 -30.72 69.75 36.69
N GLY A 71 -32.03 69.51 36.65
CA GLY A 71 -32.90 69.93 35.53
C GLY A 71 -32.65 69.16 34.23
N GLN A 72 -31.92 68.03 34.29
CA GLN A 72 -31.50 67.25 33.14
C GLN A 72 -32.11 65.85 33.14
N ALA A 73 -32.70 65.47 32.01
CA ALA A 73 -33.11 64.10 31.73
C ALA A 73 -32.18 63.50 30.65
N LYS A 74 -31.75 62.25 30.82
CA LYS A 74 -30.86 61.56 29.88
C LYS A 74 -31.34 60.16 29.56
N VAL A 75 -31.20 59.77 28.30
CA VAL A 75 -31.32 58.38 27.87
C VAL A 75 -30.15 58.01 26.98
N LYS A 76 -29.55 56.86 27.27
CA LYS A 76 -28.56 56.20 26.42
C LYS A 76 -29.27 55.18 25.53
N VAL A 77 -29.20 55.40 24.22
CA VAL A 77 -29.75 54.50 23.20
C VAL A 77 -28.66 53.54 22.75
N ASN A 78 -28.95 52.23 22.76
CA ASN A 78 -28.01 51.18 22.39
C ASN A 78 -28.43 50.55 21.05
N LEU A 79 -27.51 50.46 20.09
CA LEU A 79 -27.79 49.84 18.79
C LEU A 79 -28.15 48.35 18.91
N ALA A 80 -27.74 47.67 19.99
CA ALA A 80 -28.14 46.30 20.27
C ALA A 80 -29.67 46.15 20.36
N ASP A 81 -30.37 47.19 20.79
CA ASP A 81 -31.84 47.22 20.83
C ASP A 81 -32.44 47.08 19.42
N TYR A 82 -31.71 47.49 18.39
CA TYR A 82 -32.13 47.47 16.98
C TYR A 82 -31.42 46.36 16.18
N GLY A 83 -30.89 45.34 16.87
CA GLY A 83 -30.19 44.22 16.26
C GLY A 83 -28.79 44.56 15.73
N ASN A 84 -28.16 45.60 16.26
CA ASN A 84 -26.86 46.13 15.82
C ASN A 84 -26.84 46.51 14.33
N ARG A 85 -27.97 46.94 13.76
CA ARG A 85 -28.06 47.26 12.33
C ARG A 85 -27.56 48.66 12.03
N ALA A 86 -26.75 48.82 11.00
CA ALA A 86 -26.53 50.12 10.39
C ALA A 86 -27.85 50.67 9.84
N GLY A 87 -27.93 51.98 9.64
CA GLY A 87 -29.18 52.60 9.18
C GLY A 87 -29.20 54.10 9.45
N ASN A 88 -30.28 54.75 9.06
CA ASN A 88 -30.54 56.14 9.43
C ASN A 88 -31.55 56.18 10.59
N TYR A 89 -31.10 56.57 11.78
CA TYR A 89 -31.92 56.50 12.98
C TYR A 89 -32.58 57.84 13.29
N ILE A 90 -33.90 57.85 13.32
CA ILE A 90 -34.72 59.02 13.65
C ILE A 90 -34.92 59.08 15.16
N THR A 91 -35.03 60.29 15.71
CA THR A 91 -35.24 60.50 17.15
C THR A 91 -36.24 61.62 17.37
N HIS A 92 -37.36 61.30 18.01
CA HIS A 92 -38.32 62.28 18.50
C HIS A 92 -38.28 62.33 20.04
N VAL A 93 -38.40 63.52 20.60
CA VAL A 93 -38.37 63.74 22.05
C VAL A 93 -39.60 64.52 22.46
N TYR A 94 -40.34 63.99 23.42
CA TYR A 94 -41.53 64.59 24.00
C TYR A 94 -41.24 64.94 25.45
N THR A 95 -41.16 66.24 25.75
CA THR A 95 -40.86 66.76 27.09
C THR A 95 -42.15 67.11 27.80
N THR A 96 -42.42 66.44 28.94
CA THR A 96 -43.52 66.76 29.83
C THR A 96 -43.01 67.67 30.95
N TYR A 97 -43.62 68.83 31.11
CA TYR A 97 -43.28 69.80 32.16
C TYR A 97 -44.11 69.57 33.43
N SER A 98 -43.66 70.15 34.55
CA SER A 98 -44.33 70.05 35.86
C SER A 98 -45.78 70.53 35.86
N ASN A 99 -46.15 71.44 34.96
CA ASN A 99 -47.51 71.95 34.79
C ASN A 99 -48.41 71.07 33.89
N GLY A 100 -47.93 69.90 33.44
CA GLY A 100 -48.66 68.98 32.57
C GLY A 100 -48.60 69.31 31.07
N ARG A 101 -47.94 70.39 30.65
CA ARG A 101 -47.74 70.67 29.22
C ARG A 101 -46.75 69.66 28.63
N VAL A 102 -47.05 69.15 27.44
CA VAL A 102 -46.14 68.29 26.66
C VAL A 102 -45.74 69.01 25.38
N SER A 103 -44.45 69.01 25.08
CA SER A 103 -43.89 69.58 23.85
C SER A 103 -43.03 68.55 23.13
N GLY A 104 -43.22 68.39 21.82
CA GLY A 104 -42.51 67.39 21.01
C GLY A 104 -41.58 68.04 19.99
N VAL A 105 -40.38 67.49 19.83
CA VAL A 105 -39.38 67.94 18.85
C VAL A 105 -38.71 66.76 18.16
N ALA A 106 -38.43 66.91 16.87
CA ALA A 106 -37.61 65.96 16.12
C ALA A 106 -36.14 66.42 16.13
N LEU A 107 -35.23 65.49 16.37
CA LEU A 107 -33.79 65.71 16.22
C LEU A 107 -33.33 65.18 14.87
N ASP A 108 -32.24 65.74 14.35
CA ASP A 108 -31.64 65.27 13.10
C ASP A 108 -31.31 63.78 13.16
N ALA A 109 -31.48 63.09 12.04
CA ALA A 109 -31.21 61.67 11.95
C ALA A 109 -29.73 61.35 12.19
N VAL A 110 -29.46 60.20 12.81
CA VAL A 110 -28.10 59.69 13.01
C VAL A 110 -27.83 58.60 11.99
N LYS A 111 -26.98 58.89 10.99
CA LYS A 111 -26.54 57.88 10.04
C LYS A 111 -25.46 57.01 10.66
N ILE A 112 -25.76 55.73 10.79
CA ILE A 112 -24.84 54.68 11.23
C ILE A 112 -24.46 53.85 10.00
N ASN A 113 -23.16 53.79 9.71
CA ASN A 113 -22.64 52.99 8.61
C ASN A 113 -22.30 51.57 9.08
N PRO A 114 -22.42 50.55 8.21
CA PRO A 114 -21.92 49.21 8.52
C PRO A 114 -20.42 49.26 8.81
N LYS A 115 -19.96 48.43 9.75
CA LYS A 115 -18.54 48.36 10.08
C LYS A 115 -17.86 47.31 9.23
N ALA A 116 -16.64 47.61 8.79
CA ALA A 116 -15.78 46.64 8.14
C ALA A 116 -15.52 45.44 9.06
N PRO A 117 -15.48 44.20 8.53
CA PRO A 117 -15.20 43.04 9.34
C PRO A 117 -13.77 43.09 9.86
N GLN A 118 -13.54 42.47 11.01
CA GLN A 118 -12.22 42.00 11.40
C GLN A 118 -11.92 40.69 10.66
N VAL A 119 -10.75 40.61 10.03
CA VAL A 119 -10.29 39.43 9.28
C VAL A 119 -9.32 38.63 10.15
N SER A 120 -9.57 37.33 10.30
CA SER A 120 -8.62 36.39 10.91
C SER A 120 -8.61 35.06 10.16
N VAL A 121 -7.59 34.24 10.39
CA VAL A 121 -7.48 32.90 9.79
C VAL A 121 -7.51 31.88 10.91
N GLN A 122 -8.41 30.90 10.82
CA GLN A 122 -8.56 29.84 11.81
C GLN A 122 -9.14 28.57 11.16
N ASN A 123 -8.58 27.41 11.49
CA ASN A 123 -9.05 26.09 11.03
C ASN A 123 -9.18 25.98 9.49
N GLY A 124 -8.21 26.54 8.75
CA GLY A 124 -8.24 26.54 7.29
C GLY A 124 -9.36 27.42 6.68
N LYS A 125 -9.85 28.41 7.43
CA LYS A 125 -10.87 29.36 6.99
C LYS A 125 -10.47 30.78 7.29
N ILE A 126 -10.86 31.71 6.42
CA ILE A 126 -10.88 33.13 6.75
C ILE A 126 -12.18 33.42 7.51
N GLN A 127 -12.07 34.00 8.70
CA GLN A 127 -13.18 34.43 9.53
C GLN A 127 -13.36 35.93 9.40
N LEU A 128 -14.57 36.35 9.04
CA LEU A 128 -14.95 37.74 8.84
C LEU A 128 -15.97 38.10 9.93
N SER A 129 -15.56 38.91 10.91
CA SER A 129 -16.38 39.24 12.08
C SER A 129 -16.79 40.71 12.07
N THR A 130 -18.09 41.01 12.08
CA THR A 130 -18.61 42.38 12.18
C THR A 130 -19.56 42.54 13.37
N ASP A 131 -19.51 43.70 14.02
CA ASP A 131 -20.33 44.04 15.19
C ASP A 131 -21.37 45.14 14.92
N ILE A 132 -21.41 45.66 13.68
CA ILE A 132 -22.46 46.53 13.13
C ILE A 132 -22.87 46.00 11.76
N ASN A 133 -24.05 45.40 11.73
CA ASN A 133 -24.63 44.67 10.60
C ASN A 133 -25.12 45.61 9.48
N ALA A 134 -25.51 45.02 8.35
CA ALA A 134 -26.22 45.73 7.29
C ALA A 134 -27.53 46.36 7.77
N PRO A 135 -28.02 47.45 7.12
CA PRO A 135 -29.40 47.91 7.28
C PRO A 135 -30.41 46.85 6.88
N SER A 136 -31.63 46.96 7.39
CA SER A 136 -32.72 45.98 7.20
C SER A 136 -33.08 45.71 5.73
N ASN A 137 -32.89 46.68 4.85
CA ASN A 137 -33.13 46.60 3.40
C ASN A 137 -31.84 46.37 2.58
N GLY A 138 -30.74 45.94 3.21
CA GLY A 138 -29.48 45.65 2.54
C GLY A 138 -28.78 44.41 3.11
N LYS A 139 -27.68 44.02 2.48
CA LYS A 139 -26.81 42.93 2.94
C LYS A 139 -25.34 43.29 2.80
N ILE A 140 -24.52 42.85 3.74
CA ILE A 140 -23.06 42.87 3.58
C ILE A 140 -22.67 41.67 2.71
N THR A 141 -21.73 41.89 1.80
CA THR A 141 -21.15 40.83 0.97
C THR A 141 -19.64 41.06 0.83
N TYR A 142 -18.90 39.97 0.70
CA TYR A 142 -17.45 39.92 0.71
C TYR A 142 -16.96 39.34 -0.61
N ALA A 143 -16.09 40.05 -1.32
CA ALA A 143 -15.30 39.50 -2.41
C ALA A 143 -13.93 39.07 -1.85
N VAL A 144 -13.61 37.79 -2.00
CA VAL A 144 -12.36 37.20 -1.49
C VAL A 144 -11.60 36.55 -2.64
N TRP A 145 -10.28 36.78 -2.73
CA TRP A 145 -9.38 36.16 -3.71
C TRP A 145 -7.95 36.12 -3.17
N SER A 146 -7.11 35.22 -3.69
CA SER A 146 -5.67 35.18 -3.39
C SER A 146 -4.88 36.04 -4.38
N GLU A 147 -3.73 36.57 -3.99
CA GLU A 147 -2.83 37.34 -4.88
C GLU A 147 -2.22 36.45 -5.98
N GLU A 148 -2.14 35.14 -5.73
CA GLU A 148 -1.54 34.16 -6.63
C GLU A 148 -2.32 34.13 -7.96
N ASN A 149 -1.63 34.41 -9.08
CA ASN A 149 -2.24 34.53 -10.41
C ASN A 149 -3.34 35.63 -10.56
N GLY A 150 -3.39 36.62 -9.65
CA GLY A 150 -4.24 37.80 -9.80
C GLY A 150 -5.58 37.70 -9.07
N GLN A 151 -6.71 37.70 -9.80
CA GLN A 151 -8.07 37.54 -9.24
C GLN A 151 -8.76 36.30 -9.84
N ASP A 152 -7.99 35.29 -10.23
CA ASP A 152 -8.50 34.13 -10.96
C ASP A 152 -9.37 33.20 -10.10
N ASP A 153 -9.32 33.37 -8.77
CA ASP A 153 -10.09 32.62 -7.78
C ASP A 153 -11.09 33.47 -6.98
N LEU A 154 -11.43 34.67 -7.48
CA LEU A 154 -12.36 35.58 -6.82
C LEU A 154 -13.74 34.93 -6.61
N ARG A 155 -14.20 34.96 -5.35
CA ARG A 155 -15.54 34.49 -4.97
C ARG A 155 -16.25 35.49 -4.08
N TRP A 156 -17.57 35.53 -4.23
CA TRP A 156 -18.47 36.35 -3.44
C TRP A 156 -19.13 35.53 -2.33
N TYR A 157 -19.18 36.10 -1.14
CA TYR A 157 -19.78 35.51 0.05
C TYR A 157 -20.76 36.49 0.68
N ASP A 158 -22.00 36.07 0.88
CA ASP A 158 -22.96 36.88 1.64
C ASP A 158 -22.69 36.76 3.15
N ASP A 159 -22.90 37.86 3.88
CA ASP A 159 -22.80 37.82 5.34
C ASP A 159 -23.82 36.86 5.94
N SER A 160 -23.35 36.05 6.90
CA SER A 160 -24.15 35.00 7.52
C SER A 160 -25.29 35.55 8.40
N GLY A 161 -25.23 36.82 8.80
CA GLY A 161 -26.11 37.44 9.79
C GLY A 161 -25.89 36.91 11.22
N LYS A 162 -24.89 36.07 11.44
CA LYS A 162 -24.58 35.43 12.74
C LYS A 162 -23.34 36.03 13.42
N GLY A 163 -22.91 37.20 12.98
CA GLY A 163 -21.74 37.92 13.51
C GLY A 163 -20.40 37.49 12.90
N VAL A 164 -20.24 36.20 12.59
CA VAL A 164 -19.05 35.68 11.89
C VAL A 164 -19.45 34.98 10.58
N THR A 165 -18.78 35.36 9.50
CA THR A 165 -18.87 34.71 8.20
C THR A 165 -17.57 33.95 7.92
N SER A 166 -17.66 32.65 7.67
CA SER A 166 -16.49 31.80 7.39
C SER A 166 -16.33 31.56 5.90
N VAL A 167 -15.13 31.77 5.39
CA VAL A 167 -14.72 31.51 4.01
C VAL A 167 -13.74 30.34 4.02
N ASP A 168 -14.15 29.18 3.48
CA ASP A 168 -13.28 28.00 3.41
C ASP A 168 -12.14 28.24 2.41
N LEU A 169 -10.88 28.09 2.83
CA LEU A 169 -9.73 28.30 1.95
C LEU A 169 -9.64 27.29 0.81
N LYS A 170 -10.25 26.10 0.95
CA LYS A 170 -10.37 25.10 -0.13
C LYS A 170 -11.06 25.63 -1.40
N ASN A 171 -11.82 26.73 -1.26
CA ASN A 171 -12.50 27.38 -2.37
C ASN A 171 -11.59 28.35 -3.13
N HIS A 172 -10.39 28.58 -2.61
CA HIS A 172 -9.39 29.51 -3.12
C HIS A 172 -8.09 28.76 -3.39
N LYS A 173 -7.12 29.44 -4.00
CA LYS A 173 -5.87 28.81 -4.44
C LYS A 173 -4.69 29.23 -3.58
N GLY A 174 -3.99 28.20 -3.10
CA GLY A 174 -2.61 28.30 -2.66
C GLY A 174 -2.37 29.11 -1.40
N TYR A 175 -1.13 29.56 -1.24
CA TYR A 175 -0.64 30.29 -0.07
C TYR A 175 -0.37 31.74 -0.47
N GLY A 176 -0.09 32.59 0.52
CA GLY A 176 0.27 33.99 0.31
C GLY A 176 -0.82 34.95 0.73
N ARG A 177 -0.84 36.13 0.12
CA ARG A 177 -1.74 37.22 0.50
C ARG A 177 -3.13 36.97 -0.08
N TYR A 178 -4.15 37.15 0.75
CA TYR A 178 -5.56 37.09 0.40
C TYR A 178 -6.19 38.47 0.61
N PHE A 179 -6.98 38.91 -0.34
CA PHE A 179 -7.72 40.16 -0.26
C PHE A 179 -9.18 39.89 0.10
N VAL A 180 -9.73 40.76 0.95
CA VAL A 180 -11.13 40.75 1.36
C VAL A 180 -11.69 42.16 1.14
N HIS A 181 -12.53 42.30 0.11
CA HIS A 181 -13.27 43.53 -0.13
C HIS A 181 -14.70 43.39 0.37
N THR A 182 -15.12 44.33 1.21
CA THR A 182 -16.44 44.34 1.84
C THR A 182 -17.32 45.39 1.18
N TYR A 183 -18.54 44.99 0.82
CA TYR A 183 -19.52 45.85 0.18
C TYR A 183 -20.88 45.79 0.89
N LEU A 184 -21.60 46.90 0.88
CA LEU A 184 -23.03 46.96 1.16
C LEU A 184 -23.80 46.85 -0.15
N ALA A 185 -24.54 45.75 -0.32
CA ALA A 185 -25.51 45.58 -1.40
C ALA A 185 -26.89 46.07 -0.90
N GLN A 186 -27.35 47.20 -1.41
CA GLN A 186 -28.61 47.82 -1.00
C GLN A 186 -29.27 48.49 -2.22
N ASN A 187 -30.57 48.26 -2.42
CA ASN A 187 -31.34 48.85 -3.53
C ASN A 187 -30.71 48.65 -4.93
N GLY A 188 -30.12 47.47 -5.19
CA GLY A 188 -29.46 47.16 -6.45
C GLY A 188 -28.10 47.84 -6.66
N LYS A 189 -27.58 48.57 -5.66
CA LYS A 189 -26.27 49.22 -5.69
C LYS A 189 -25.29 48.57 -4.73
N MET A 190 -24.06 48.40 -5.19
CA MET A 190 -22.91 47.95 -4.40
C MET A 190 -22.11 49.17 -3.93
N THR A 191 -22.02 49.38 -2.62
CA THR A 191 -21.22 50.47 -2.02
C THR A 191 -20.05 49.86 -1.26
N ALA A 192 -18.82 50.24 -1.63
CA ALA A 192 -17.62 49.74 -0.94
C ALA A 192 -17.58 50.25 0.51
N ILE A 193 -17.37 49.33 1.46
CA ILE A 193 -17.19 49.65 2.88
C ILE A 193 -15.68 49.75 3.17
N ASN A 194 -14.92 48.71 2.79
CA ASN A 194 -13.49 48.61 3.08
C ASN A 194 -12.83 47.50 2.26
N GLY A 195 -11.52 47.61 2.04
CA GLY A 195 -10.65 46.51 1.58
C GLY A 195 -9.58 46.21 2.63
N GLN A 196 -9.37 44.94 2.90
CA GLN A 196 -8.36 44.41 3.83
C GLN A 196 -7.63 43.24 3.17
N ASP A 197 -6.47 42.88 3.69
CA ASP A 197 -5.75 41.68 3.31
C ASP A 197 -5.28 40.87 4.52
N THR A 198 -4.98 39.60 4.30
CA THR A 198 -4.39 38.69 5.29
C THR A 198 -3.36 37.79 4.61
N MET A 199 -2.31 37.40 5.34
CA MET A 199 -1.22 36.58 4.82
C MET A 199 -1.36 35.15 5.35
N ILE A 200 -1.39 34.17 4.44
CA ILE A 200 -1.40 32.74 4.77
C ILE A 200 -0.05 32.18 4.38
N GLU A 201 0.87 32.13 5.33
CA GLU A 201 2.21 31.63 5.07
C GLU A 201 2.22 30.11 4.91
N LYS A 202 3.04 29.63 3.97
CA LYS A 202 3.36 28.21 3.88
C LYS A 202 4.31 27.88 5.03
N GLN A 203 3.77 27.39 6.13
CA GLN A 203 4.57 26.99 7.29
C GLN A 203 5.30 25.67 6.98
N GLU A 204 6.62 25.68 7.21
CA GLU A 204 7.46 24.47 7.16
C GLU A 204 7.27 23.67 8.46
N VAL A 205 7.05 22.37 8.32
CA VAL A 205 6.96 21.44 9.47
C VAL A 205 8.36 21.07 9.96
N SER A 206 8.45 20.70 11.23
CA SER A 206 9.70 20.19 11.83
C SER A 206 9.55 18.73 12.22
N SER A 207 10.65 17.98 12.25
CA SER A 207 10.61 16.54 12.54
C SER A 207 11.75 16.06 13.41
N GLN A 208 11.47 15.07 14.27
CA GLN A 208 12.45 14.37 15.07
C GLN A 208 12.18 12.86 15.02
N ILE A 209 13.24 12.07 14.86
CA ILE A 209 13.16 10.60 14.87
C ILE A 209 13.90 10.09 16.10
N ASN A 210 13.19 9.39 16.98
CA ASN A 210 13.71 8.84 18.22
C ASN A 210 13.72 7.31 18.14
N GLN A 211 14.84 6.70 18.52
CA GLN A 211 14.90 5.26 18.73
C GLN A 211 14.31 4.91 20.10
N ILE A 212 13.20 4.17 20.12
CA ILE A 212 12.56 3.70 21.37
C ILE A 212 13.15 2.36 21.80
N SER A 213 13.48 1.52 20.82
CA SER A 213 14.21 0.26 21.02
C SER A 213 14.98 -0.11 19.75
N ASP A 214 15.69 -1.23 19.75
CA ASP A 214 16.33 -1.79 18.56
C ASP A 214 15.33 -2.25 17.47
N LYS A 215 14.01 -2.24 17.75
CA LYS A 215 12.94 -2.68 16.83
C LYS A 215 11.88 -1.61 16.55
N THR A 216 11.92 -0.50 17.28
CA THR A 216 10.85 0.50 17.27
C THR A 216 11.43 1.90 17.24
N TYR A 217 10.94 2.69 16.29
CA TYR A 217 11.26 4.10 16.16
C TYR A 217 9.99 4.94 16.29
N GLU A 218 10.16 6.16 16.76
CA GLU A 218 9.10 7.16 16.88
C GLU A 218 9.46 8.34 15.99
N VAL A 219 8.51 8.79 15.17
CA VAL A 219 8.64 9.99 14.34
C VAL A 219 7.68 11.04 14.88
N VAL A 220 8.23 12.12 15.44
CA VAL A 220 7.47 13.26 15.94
C VAL A 220 7.52 14.38 14.90
N VAL A 221 6.36 14.90 14.52
CA VAL A 221 6.20 16.01 13.58
C VAL A 221 5.58 17.18 14.33
N SER A 222 6.24 18.33 14.32
CA SER A 222 5.85 19.53 15.07
C SER A 222 5.70 20.73 14.14
N ASN A 223 5.15 21.83 14.67
CA ASN A 223 4.86 23.05 13.91
C ASN A 223 3.95 22.79 12.70
N VAL A 224 3.03 21.81 12.83
CA VAL A 224 2.07 21.48 11.78
C VAL A 224 0.97 22.55 11.77
N PRO A 225 0.83 23.34 10.70
CA PRO A 225 -0.21 24.36 10.63
C PRO A 225 -1.62 23.74 10.58
N GLU A 226 -2.62 24.45 11.09
CA GLU A 226 -4.01 23.96 11.24
C GLU A 226 -4.67 23.52 9.94
N TYR A 227 -4.23 24.05 8.79
CA TYR A 227 -4.75 23.67 7.49
C TYR A 227 -4.25 22.29 7.00
N ILE A 228 -3.24 21.70 7.67
CA ILE A 228 -2.84 20.30 7.47
C ILE A 228 -3.66 19.44 8.42
N THR A 229 -4.58 18.68 7.84
CA THR A 229 -5.65 17.97 8.56
C THR A 229 -5.26 16.57 9.02
N SER A 230 -4.21 15.99 8.42
CA SER A 230 -3.65 14.70 8.80
C SER A 230 -2.18 14.63 8.44
N ILE A 231 -1.44 13.76 9.12
CA ILE A 231 -0.03 13.45 8.83
C ILE A 231 0.11 11.95 8.58
N THR A 232 0.85 11.61 7.53
CA THR A 232 1.22 10.24 7.20
C THR A 232 2.72 10.20 6.93
N VAL A 233 3.40 9.20 7.48
CA VAL A 233 4.86 9.06 7.49
C VAL A 233 5.24 7.80 6.72
N PRO A 234 5.53 7.90 5.41
CA PRO A 234 6.13 6.81 4.67
C PRO A 234 7.57 6.55 5.12
N VAL A 235 7.87 5.27 5.34
CA VAL A 235 9.19 4.78 5.73
C VAL A 235 9.58 3.63 4.81
N TRP A 236 10.83 3.58 4.39
CA TRP A 236 11.37 2.44 3.66
C TRP A 236 12.84 2.20 3.99
N SER A 237 13.25 0.94 3.92
CA SER A 237 14.65 0.55 3.95
C SER A 237 15.30 0.90 2.61
N ASN A 238 16.51 1.46 2.65
CA ASN A 238 17.29 1.76 1.43
C ASN A 238 18.01 0.52 0.88
N VAL A 239 17.84 -0.63 1.53
CA VAL A 239 18.21 -1.93 0.99
C VAL A 239 17.46 -2.17 -0.32
N ASN A 240 18.18 -2.61 -1.36
CA ASN A 240 17.66 -3.05 -2.65
C ASN A 240 16.74 -2.08 -3.42
N SER A 241 16.79 -0.76 -3.17
CA SER A 241 16.02 0.28 -3.90
C SER A 241 14.53 0.40 -3.51
N GLN A 242 14.24 0.50 -2.21
CA GLN A 242 12.89 0.71 -1.64
C GLN A 242 11.96 -0.52 -1.66
N ASP A 243 12.50 -1.71 -1.44
CA ASP A 243 11.73 -2.97 -1.48
C ASP A 243 10.57 -3.03 -0.47
N VAL A 244 10.62 -2.24 0.61
CA VAL A 244 9.62 -2.28 1.70
C VAL A 244 9.20 -0.88 2.14
N LEU A 245 8.28 -0.28 1.38
CA LEU A 245 7.61 0.99 1.71
C LEU A 245 6.37 0.75 2.57
N GLU A 246 6.36 1.31 3.77
CA GLU A 246 5.23 1.28 4.69
C GLU A 246 4.77 2.68 5.04
N TRP A 247 3.46 2.92 5.05
CA TRP A 247 2.85 4.21 5.34
C TRP A 247 2.27 4.20 6.75
N TYR A 248 2.84 5.00 7.65
CA TYR A 248 2.38 5.09 9.02
C TYR A 248 1.48 6.31 9.19
N GLN A 249 0.20 6.07 9.51
CA GLN A 249 -0.69 7.16 9.91
C GLN A 249 -0.24 7.70 11.28
N ALA A 250 -0.03 9.01 11.38
CA ALA A 250 0.38 9.63 12.63
C ALA A 250 -0.82 10.06 13.47
N ASP A 251 -0.73 9.85 14.78
CA ASP A 251 -1.71 10.28 15.77
C ASP A 251 -1.42 11.72 16.20
N LYS A 252 -2.46 12.56 16.30
CA LYS A 252 -2.34 13.91 16.86
C LYS A 252 -2.15 13.81 18.37
N ILE A 253 -1.06 14.36 18.90
CA ILE A 253 -0.78 14.37 20.35
C ILE A 253 -1.25 15.69 20.98
N SER A 254 -1.05 16.80 20.28
CA SER A 254 -1.48 18.14 20.68
C SER A 254 -1.63 19.04 19.45
N ASP A 255 -2.06 20.28 19.63
CA ASP A 255 -2.15 21.21 18.51
C ASP A 255 -0.79 21.42 17.84
N GLY A 256 -0.77 21.25 16.53
CA GLY A 256 0.44 21.32 15.71
C GLY A 256 1.46 20.18 15.89
N THR A 257 1.15 19.12 16.66
CA THR A 257 2.10 18.01 16.91
C THR A 257 1.47 16.63 16.70
N TYR A 258 2.14 15.81 15.89
CA TYR A 258 1.73 14.46 15.51
C TYR A 258 2.85 13.45 15.76
N LYS A 259 2.49 12.17 15.91
CA LYS A 259 3.44 11.06 16.10
C LYS A 259 3.07 9.83 15.30
N ALA A 260 4.05 9.25 14.63
CA ALA A 260 3.98 7.91 14.07
C ALA A 260 4.92 6.95 14.81
N VAL A 261 4.50 5.71 15.02
CA VAL A 261 5.33 4.64 15.59
C VAL A 261 5.70 3.64 14.50
N VAL A 262 6.98 3.56 14.18
CA VAL A 262 7.55 2.71 13.14
C VAL A 262 8.05 1.42 13.78
N GLN A 263 7.59 0.29 13.26
CA GLN A 263 7.93 -1.05 13.74
C GLN A 263 8.75 -1.77 12.68
N LEU A 264 9.99 -2.15 13.01
CA LEU A 264 10.89 -2.81 12.06
C LEU A 264 10.40 -4.19 11.59
N THR A 265 9.44 -4.80 12.30
CA THR A 265 8.79 -6.04 11.84
C THR A 265 8.08 -5.86 10.49
N ASN A 266 7.51 -4.68 10.24
CA ASN A 266 6.87 -4.36 8.95
C ASN A 266 7.91 -4.22 7.82
N HIS A 267 9.15 -3.90 8.19
CA HIS A 267 10.28 -3.74 7.27
C HIS A 267 11.19 -4.98 7.19
N GLY A 268 10.72 -6.14 7.67
CA GLY A 268 11.48 -7.39 7.58
C GLY A 268 12.76 -7.43 8.43
N PHE A 269 12.91 -6.49 9.38
CA PHE A 269 14.10 -6.31 10.22
C PHE A 269 15.40 -6.07 9.42
N ASP A 270 15.30 -5.36 8.30
CA ASP A 270 16.46 -4.99 7.50
C ASP A 270 17.43 -4.08 8.29
N LEU A 271 18.72 -4.31 8.10
CA LEU A 271 19.77 -3.44 8.64
C LEU A 271 20.19 -2.39 7.60
N GLY A 272 20.74 -1.28 8.07
CA GLY A 272 21.20 -0.17 7.22
C GLY A 272 20.35 1.08 7.33
N ASP A 273 20.40 1.92 6.29
CA ASP A 273 19.72 3.21 6.28
C ASP A 273 18.24 3.06 5.91
N TYR A 274 17.41 3.81 6.63
CA TYR A 274 15.98 3.96 6.40
C TYR A 274 15.69 5.40 6.06
N SER A 275 14.89 5.61 5.02
CA SER A 275 14.40 6.92 4.65
C SER A 275 13.00 7.12 5.20
N VAL A 276 12.73 8.35 5.65
CA VAL A 276 11.47 8.75 6.26
C VAL A 276 11.07 10.10 5.66
N HIS A 277 9.88 10.17 5.07
CA HIS A 277 9.30 11.43 4.60
C HIS A 277 8.04 11.75 5.40
N ILE A 278 7.59 12.99 5.31
CA ILE A 278 6.40 13.48 6.00
C ILE A 278 5.44 14.02 4.95
N TYR A 279 4.26 13.43 4.89
CA TYR A 279 3.17 13.86 4.05
C TYR A 279 1.99 14.29 4.91
N GLY A 280 1.12 15.14 4.35
CA GLY A 280 -0.12 15.49 5.01
C GLY A 280 -1.20 15.96 4.07
N GLN A 281 -2.45 15.80 4.50
CA GLN A 281 -3.61 16.27 3.75
C GLN A 281 -3.79 17.76 3.95
N ASN A 282 -3.63 18.52 2.88
CA ASN A 282 -3.75 19.96 2.87
C ASN A 282 -5.17 20.40 2.50
N SER A 283 -5.82 21.12 3.41
CA SER A 283 -7.19 21.62 3.19
C SER A 283 -7.27 22.85 2.28
N ILE A 284 -6.17 23.57 2.08
CA ILE A 284 -6.13 24.75 1.19
C ILE A 284 -6.02 24.29 -0.27
N THR A 285 -5.02 23.46 -0.57
CA THR A 285 -4.78 22.96 -1.94
C THR A 285 -5.64 21.75 -2.30
N ASN A 286 -6.27 21.12 -1.30
CA ASN A 286 -6.95 19.83 -1.41
C ASN A 286 -6.04 18.68 -1.89
N ASN A 287 -4.72 18.83 -1.73
CA ASN A 287 -3.74 17.84 -2.15
C ASN A 287 -3.13 17.10 -0.95
N PHE A 288 -2.59 15.92 -1.23
CA PHE A 288 -1.74 15.20 -0.31
C PHE A 288 -0.29 15.59 -0.59
N ASP A 289 0.22 16.52 0.20
CA ASP A 289 1.49 17.19 -0.07
C ASP A 289 2.64 16.50 0.66
N CYS A 290 3.80 16.41 0.01
CA CYS A 290 5.06 16.14 0.70
C CYS A 290 5.45 17.40 1.47
N LEU A 291 5.38 17.33 2.80
CA LEU A 291 5.62 18.47 3.69
C LEU A 291 7.10 18.64 4.03
N SER A 292 7.82 17.52 4.18
CA SER A 292 9.24 17.54 4.48
C SER A 292 9.90 16.18 4.20
N GLY A 293 11.14 16.22 3.73
CA GLY A 293 12.04 15.05 3.73
C GLY A 293 12.89 15.08 5.01
N THR A 294 13.04 13.94 5.67
CA THR A 294 13.90 13.85 6.86
C THR A 294 15.25 13.23 6.52
N PRO A 295 16.28 13.35 7.38
CA PRO A 295 17.52 12.60 7.24
C PRO A 295 17.35 11.07 7.35
N GLY A 296 16.19 10.58 7.78
CA GLY A 296 15.97 9.17 8.06
C GLY A 296 16.64 8.70 9.35
N PHE A 297 16.90 7.40 9.44
CA PHE A 297 17.64 6.78 10.54
C PHE A 297 18.42 5.56 10.07
N ARG A 298 19.35 5.05 10.88
CA ARG A 298 20.16 3.87 10.54
C ARG A 298 20.02 2.79 11.62
N VAL A 299 19.85 1.55 11.18
CA VAL A 299 19.74 0.36 12.04
C VAL A 299 21.00 -0.48 11.88
N GLU A 300 21.87 -0.45 12.89
CA GLU A 300 23.15 -1.20 12.84
C GLU A 300 22.98 -2.67 13.26
N GLN A 301 22.12 -2.93 14.24
CA GLN A 301 21.91 -4.26 14.79
C GLN A 301 20.54 -4.37 15.46
N ILE A 302 20.02 -5.59 15.52
CA ILE A 302 18.77 -5.92 16.21
C ILE A 302 19.02 -7.19 17.02
N SER A 303 18.78 -7.11 18.33
CA SER A 303 18.99 -8.20 19.26
C SER A 303 17.79 -9.15 19.29
N SER A 304 18.04 -10.41 19.67
CA SER A 304 17.02 -11.43 19.93
C SER A 304 16.11 -11.76 18.74
N LEU A 305 16.63 -11.66 17.51
CA LEU A 305 15.94 -12.18 16.33
C LEU A 305 16.07 -13.70 16.27
N GLU A 306 15.00 -14.35 15.83
CA GLU A 306 14.99 -15.79 15.57
C GLU A 306 15.56 -16.11 14.19
N ASN A 307 16.14 -17.30 14.06
CA ASN A 307 16.38 -17.87 12.75
C ASN A 307 15.06 -18.33 12.10
N PRO A 308 14.95 -18.28 10.76
CA PRO A 308 13.82 -18.87 10.05
C PRO A 308 13.71 -20.37 10.33
N ALA A 309 12.51 -20.93 10.20
CA ALA A 309 12.32 -22.37 10.29
C ALA A 309 12.90 -23.03 9.03
N ILE A 310 13.95 -23.84 9.19
CA ILE A 310 14.61 -24.54 8.10
C ILE A 310 14.47 -26.06 8.24
N GLY A 311 14.20 -26.74 7.13
CA GLY A 311 13.99 -28.19 7.15
C GLY A 311 14.08 -28.87 5.78
N ILE A 312 14.17 -30.20 5.84
CA ILE A 312 14.14 -31.10 4.69
C ILE A 312 12.79 -31.79 4.65
N SER A 313 12.24 -31.93 3.44
CA SER A 313 10.97 -32.60 3.16
C SER A 313 11.03 -33.32 1.80
N GLU A 314 9.99 -34.09 1.47
CA GLU A 314 9.84 -34.72 0.15
C GLU A 314 11.05 -35.61 -0.24
N VAL A 315 11.63 -36.34 0.73
CA VAL A 315 12.82 -37.17 0.53
C VAL A 315 12.46 -38.44 -0.26
N ASN A 316 13.15 -38.66 -1.38
CA ASN A 316 13.11 -39.88 -2.17
C ASN A 316 14.55 -40.42 -2.32
N THR A 317 14.85 -41.47 -1.56
CA THR A 317 16.20 -42.08 -1.52
C THR A 317 16.55 -42.84 -2.78
N GLU A 318 15.57 -43.37 -3.51
CA GLU A 318 15.77 -44.14 -4.74
C GLU A 318 16.09 -43.24 -5.93
N ASN A 319 15.39 -42.11 -6.05
CA ASN A 319 15.63 -41.09 -7.09
C ASN A 319 16.73 -40.10 -6.69
N GLY A 320 17.09 -40.05 -5.40
CA GLY A 320 18.09 -39.12 -4.86
C GLY A 320 17.59 -37.67 -4.79
N THR A 321 16.29 -37.45 -4.62
CA THR A 321 15.70 -36.11 -4.60
C THR A 321 15.17 -35.73 -3.23
N PHE A 322 15.28 -34.47 -2.84
CA PHE A 322 14.63 -33.93 -1.64
C PHE A 322 14.43 -32.42 -1.78
N LYS A 323 13.64 -31.84 -0.87
CA LYS A 323 13.35 -30.40 -0.85
C LYS A 323 13.80 -29.76 0.45
N VAL A 324 14.62 -28.71 0.33
CA VAL A 324 14.98 -27.84 1.44
C VAL A 324 14.06 -26.63 1.43
N THR A 325 13.58 -26.24 2.61
CA THR A 325 12.69 -25.09 2.77
C THR A 325 13.14 -24.23 3.92
N ALA A 326 13.16 -22.90 3.72
CA ALA A 326 13.26 -21.90 4.77
C ALA A 326 11.95 -21.09 4.82
N THR A 327 11.37 -20.97 6.01
CA THR A 327 10.10 -20.25 6.25
C THR A 327 10.32 -19.18 7.31
N GLU A 328 9.86 -17.97 7.04
CA GLU A 328 9.92 -16.84 7.97
C GLU A 328 9.11 -17.13 9.24
N LYS A 329 9.54 -16.53 10.34
CA LYS A 329 8.84 -16.49 11.62
C LYS A 329 8.58 -15.03 12.00
N ALA A 330 7.67 -14.81 12.95
CA ALA A 330 7.29 -13.47 13.41
C ALA A 330 8.48 -12.58 13.82
N MET A 331 9.54 -13.18 14.39
CA MET A 331 10.74 -12.49 14.85
C MET A 331 12.00 -12.85 14.05
N SER A 332 11.86 -13.38 12.83
CA SER A 332 13.01 -13.59 11.95
C SER A 332 13.11 -12.49 10.90
N LYS A 333 14.33 -12.25 10.41
CA LYS A 333 14.52 -11.45 9.21
C LYS A 333 13.76 -12.05 8.02
N ARG A 334 13.32 -11.17 7.13
CA ARG A 334 12.64 -11.54 5.89
C ARG A 334 13.61 -12.26 4.96
N VAL A 335 13.15 -13.35 4.33
CA VAL A 335 13.97 -14.25 3.53
C VAL A 335 13.87 -13.87 2.05
N ASN A 336 15.02 -13.69 1.41
CA ASN A 336 15.13 -13.32 -0.01
C ASN A 336 15.59 -14.51 -0.87
N GLY A 337 16.43 -15.39 -0.33
CA GLY A 337 16.96 -16.53 -1.07
C GLY A 337 17.46 -17.66 -0.20
N LEU A 338 17.76 -18.78 -0.86
CA LEU A 338 18.26 -20.01 -0.25
C LEU A 338 19.31 -20.64 -1.15
N ARG A 339 20.51 -20.84 -0.60
CA ARG A 339 21.58 -21.65 -1.21
C ARG A 339 21.65 -22.98 -0.48
N VAL A 340 21.69 -24.08 -1.23
CA VAL A 340 21.85 -25.42 -0.66
C VAL A 340 23.12 -26.03 -1.25
N GLN A 341 24.13 -26.21 -0.42
CA GLN A 341 25.34 -26.93 -0.77
C GLN A 341 25.20 -28.40 -0.34
N VAL A 342 25.48 -29.29 -1.27
CA VAL A 342 25.50 -30.74 -1.03
C VAL A 342 26.84 -31.32 -1.45
N THR A 343 27.45 -32.10 -0.57
CA THR A 343 28.79 -32.67 -0.79
C THR A 343 28.77 -34.16 -0.46
N SER A 344 29.28 -34.97 -1.38
CA SER A 344 29.43 -36.41 -1.20
C SER A 344 30.39 -36.69 -0.04
N LYS A 345 30.00 -37.60 0.87
CA LYS A 345 30.87 -38.05 1.96
C LYS A 345 31.93 -39.05 1.49
N SER A 346 31.68 -39.79 0.41
CA SER A 346 32.66 -40.70 -0.17
C SER A 346 33.72 -39.98 -1.01
N ASN A 347 33.39 -38.81 -1.57
CA ASN A 347 34.30 -37.99 -2.37
C ASN A 347 33.97 -36.50 -2.24
N SER A 348 34.78 -35.77 -1.46
CA SER A 348 34.59 -34.33 -1.22
C SER A 348 34.69 -33.45 -2.48
N GLN A 349 35.28 -33.94 -3.57
CA GLN A 349 35.31 -33.22 -4.86
C GLN A 349 33.97 -33.26 -5.59
N LYS A 350 33.06 -34.17 -5.19
CA LYS A 350 31.69 -34.25 -5.73
C LYS A 350 30.75 -33.41 -4.88
N SER A 351 30.69 -32.12 -5.20
CA SER A 351 29.82 -31.14 -4.55
C SER A 351 29.03 -30.33 -5.56
N LYS A 352 27.84 -29.84 -5.18
CA LYS A 352 27.02 -28.95 -6.01
C LYS A 352 26.27 -27.96 -5.14
N MET A 353 26.15 -26.73 -5.63
CA MET A 353 25.35 -25.67 -5.00
C MET A 353 24.08 -25.45 -5.82
N TYR A 354 22.95 -25.40 -5.12
CA TYR A 354 21.64 -25.06 -5.67
C TYR A 354 21.22 -23.71 -5.11
N GLU A 355 20.56 -22.88 -5.93
CA GLU A 355 20.09 -21.56 -5.49
C GLU A 355 18.62 -21.35 -5.88
N ALA A 356 17.84 -20.89 -4.91
CA ALA A 356 16.48 -20.39 -5.10
C ALA A 356 16.40 -18.94 -4.62
N LYS A 357 15.65 -18.12 -5.35
CA LYS A 357 15.21 -16.79 -4.90
C LYS A 357 13.70 -16.81 -4.73
N THR A 358 13.18 -16.05 -3.78
CA THR A 358 11.74 -15.90 -3.64
C THR A 358 11.19 -14.83 -4.59
N THR A 359 9.96 -15.02 -5.07
CA THR A 359 9.17 -13.99 -5.75
C THR A 359 8.22 -13.26 -4.80
N SER A 360 8.04 -13.78 -3.59
CA SER A 360 7.18 -13.22 -2.53
C SER A 360 7.71 -13.60 -1.15
N TYR A 361 7.74 -12.67 -0.21
CA TYR A 361 8.23 -12.94 1.14
C TYR A 361 7.41 -14.00 1.89
N GLY A 362 8.02 -14.62 2.90
CA GLY A 362 7.40 -15.62 3.78
C GLY A 362 8.01 -17.02 3.68
N LYS A 363 8.43 -17.46 2.48
CA LYS A 363 8.98 -18.81 2.27
C LYS A 363 9.82 -18.93 1.00
N VAL A 364 10.89 -19.71 1.06
CA VAL A 364 11.67 -20.15 -0.11
C VAL A 364 11.96 -21.65 -0.02
N SER A 365 11.94 -22.33 -1.17
CA SER A 365 12.22 -23.77 -1.27
C SER A 365 13.15 -24.07 -2.44
N GLN A 366 14.02 -25.07 -2.27
CA GLN A 366 14.93 -25.57 -3.30
C GLN A 366 14.85 -27.09 -3.38
N ILE A 367 14.62 -27.62 -4.59
CA ILE A 367 14.68 -29.06 -4.86
C ILE A 367 16.13 -29.44 -5.20
N VAL A 368 16.63 -30.49 -4.59
CA VAL A 368 17.99 -31.01 -4.78
C VAL A 368 17.92 -32.37 -5.47
N ASP A 369 18.82 -32.58 -6.44
CA ASP A 369 19.00 -33.84 -7.15
C ASP A 369 20.42 -34.39 -6.94
N LEU A 370 20.55 -35.35 -6.02
CA LEU A 370 21.81 -36.01 -5.68
C LEU A 370 22.39 -36.84 -6.83
N LYS A 371 21.53 -37.39 -7.70
CA LYS A 371 21.95 -38.21 -8.84
C LYS A 371 22.77 -37.38 -9.84
N SER A 372 22.46 -36.09 -9.95
CA SER A 372 23.25 -35.15 -10.79
C SER A 372 24.69 -34.91 -10.28
N ILE A 373 25.02 -35.37 -9.07
CA ILE A 373 26.31 -35.16 -8.39
C ILE A 373 27.10 -36.47 -8.33
N ASN A 374 26.47 -37.55 -7.87
CA ASN A 374 27.03 -38.89 -7.87
C ASN A 374 25.97 -39.89 -8.32
N ASN A 375 26.25 -40.62 -9.41
CA ASN A 375 25.34 -41.62 -9.95
C ASN A 375 25.43 -42.99 -9.23
N GLN A 376 26.32 -43.11 -8.25
CA GLN A 376 26.46 -44.29 -7.38
C GLN A 376 25.82 -44.04 -6.01
N ALA A 377 25.50 -45.13 -5.30
CA ALA A 377 24.97 -45.06 -3.94
C ALA A 377 25.95 -44.32 -3.01
N ASP A 378 25.45 -43.32 -2.28
CA ASP A 378 26.28 -42.45 -1.44
C ASP A 378 25.44 -41.72 -0.38
N THR A 379 26.12 -41.10 0.57
CA THR A 379 25.54 -40.19 1.57
C THR A 379 26.16 -38.81 1.41
N PHE A 380 25.35 -37.77 1.52
CA PHE A 380 25.73 -36.39 1.27
C PHE A 380 25.50 -35.54 2.51
N SER A 381 26.47 -34.70 2.87
CA SER A 381 26.25 -33.63 3.82
C SER A 381 25.47 -32.51 3.15
N VAL A 382 24.53 -31.92 3.90
CA VAL A 382 23.66 -30.84 3.40
C VAL A 382 23.84 -29.61 4.27
N THR A 383 24.27 -28.51 3.65
CA THR A 383 24.40 -27.21 4.29
C THR A 383 23.54 -26.21 3.55
N ALA A 384 22.68 -25.50 4.27
CA ALA A 384 21.79 -24.50 3.71
C ALA A 384 22.17 -23.11 4.22
N THR A 385 22.38 -22.17 3.30
CA THR A 385 22.63 -20.76 3.59
C THR A 385 21.42 -19.94 3.17
N VAL A 386 20.73 -19.38 4.15
CA VAL A 386 19.62 -18.45 3.93
C VAL A 386 20.18 -17.07 3.65
N ILE A 387 19.64 -16.38 2.66
CA ILE A 387 19.96 -15.00 2.30
C ILE A 387 18.74 -14.15 2.67
N TYR A 388 18.95 -13.15 3.53
CA TYR A 388 17.89 -12.23 3.97
C TYR A 388 17.73 -11.05 3.01
N SER A 389 16.68 -10.25 3.18
CA SER A 389 16.39 -9.05 2.38
C SER A 389 17.53 -8.03 2.41
N ASP A 390 18.15 -7.81 3.57
CA ASP A 390 19.34 -6.98 3.77
C ASP A 390 20.67 -7.58 3.25
N ASN A 391 20.61 -8.67 2.50
CA ASN A 391 21.75 -9.43 1.97
C ASN A 391 22.66 -10.08 3.04
N SER A 392 22.32 -9.97 4.33
CA SER A 392 22.97 -10.77 5.37
C SER A 392 22.61 -12.25 5.18
N THR A 393 23.45 -13.15 5.71
CA THR A 393 23.26 -14.60 5.54
C THR A 393 23.37 -15.36 6.85
N ALA A 394 22.67 -16.49 6.93
CA ALA A 394 22.80 -17.45 8.03
C ALA A 394 22.92 -18.87 7.46
N THR A 395 23.85 -19.66 8.02
CA THR A 395 24.15 -21.01 7.54
C THR A 395 23.73 -22.07 8.55
N PHE A 396 23.08 -23.12 8.06
CA PHE A 396 22.52 -24.21 8.83
C PHE A 396 23.01 -25.55 8.30
N ASN A 397 23.50 -26.40 9.19
CA ASN A 397 23.81 -27.79 8.86
C ASN A 397 22.53 -28.62 9.03
N LEU A 398 22.11 -29.31 7.98
CA LEU A 398 20.92 -30.14 7.96
C LEU A 398 21.30 -31.63 8.02
N ALA A 399 20.29 -32.48 8.26
CA ALA A 399 20.50 -33.92 8.28
C ALA A 399 21.03 -34.43 6.92
N ASP A 400 22.01 -35.35 6.98
CA ASP A 400 22.57 -35.98 5.79
C ASP A 400 21.48 -36.69 4.96
N GLN A 401 21.64 -36.68 3.64
CA GLN A 401 20.72 -37.33 2.71
C GLN A 401 21.44 -38.43 1.92
N SER A 402 20.76 -39.55 1.67
CA SER A 402 21.34 -40.68 0.94
C SER A 402 20.67 -40.88 -0.41
N TYR A 403 21.47 -41.23 -1.41
CA TYR A 403 21.01 -41.77 -2.68
C TYR A 403 21.33 -43.26 -2.73
N LYS A 404 20.30 -44.09 -2.94
CA LYS A 404 20.38 -45.54 -2.99
C LYS A 404 19.64 -46.04 -4.23
N PRO A 405 20.25 -45.98 -5.43
CA PRO A 405 19.61 -46.45 -6.65
C PRO A 405 19.24 -47.93 -6.51
N GLN A 406 18.02 -48.27 -6.91
CA GLN A 406 17.57 -49.65 -6.94
C GLN A 406 18.42 -50.44 -7.94
N ALA A 407 19.02 -51.55 -7.50
CA ALA A 407 19.75 -52.46 -8.39
C ALA A 407 18.79 -53.04 -9.43
N ALA A 408 19.19 -53.03 -10.70
CA ALA A 408 18.44 -53.73 -11.75
C ALA A 408 18.37 -55.23 -11.41
N PRO A 409 17.22 -55.91 -11.55
CA PRO A 409 17.12 -57.34 -11.29
C PRO A 409 18.00 -58.12 -12.28
N SER A 410 18.98 -58.87 -11.78
CA SER A 410 19.80 -59.76 -12.60
C SER A 410 18.99 -60.97 -13.10
N PRO A 411 18.95 -61.29 -14.41
CA PRO A 411 18.33 -62.52 -14.90
C PRO A 411 19.10 -63.79 -14.46
N ARG A 412 18.36 -64.81 -14.03
CA ARG A 412 18.89 -66.07 -13.46
C ARG A 412 19.40 -67.05 -14.53
N ILE A 413 20.63 -66.87 -15.01
CA ILE A 413 21.32 -67.82 -15.92
C ILE A 413 21.39 -69.25 -15.34
N THR A 414 21.47 -69.38 -14.01
CA THR A 414 21.72 -70.67 -13.35
C THR A 414 20.48 -71.56 -13.20
N THR A 415 19.25 -71.03 -13.40
CA THR A 415 18.03 -71.80 -13.13
C THR A 415 17.83 -72.99 -14.06
N TYR A 416 18.24 -72.89 -15.33
CA TYR A 416 17.90 -73.89 -16.36
C TYR A 416 19.06 -74.76 -16.83
N ILE A 417 20.28 -74.48 -16.35
CA ILE A 417 21.52 -75.08 -16.87
C ILE A 417 21.60 -76.61 -16.69
N ASN A 418 20.90 -77.13 -15.68
CA ASN A 418 20.87 -78.56 -15.35
C ASN A 418 19.65 -79.30 -15.94
N GLU A 419 18.81 -78.63 -16.73
CA GLU A 419 17.67 -79.29 -17.37
C GLU A 419 18.13 -80.22 -18.50
N THR A 420 17.63 -81.46 -18.51
CA THR A 420 17.79 -82.37 -19.66
C THR A 420 17.10 -81.77 -20.89
N ASN A 421 17.77 -81.74 -22.04
CA ASN A 421 17.23 -81.19 -23.29
C ASN A 421 16.00 -81.99 -23.77
N THR A 422 14.83 -81.34 -23.85
CA THR A 422 13.57 -82.00 -24.24
C THR A 422 13.20 -81.86 -25.72
N TYR A 423 13.98 -81.11 -26.50
CA TYR A 423 13.68 -80.90 -27.92
C TYR A 423 14.04 -82.13 -28.75
N PRO A 424 13.28 -82.47 -29.81
CA PRO A 424 13.57 -83.62 -30.66
C PRO A 424 14.97 -83.55 -31.26
N VAL A 425 15.73 -84.64 -31.11
CA VAL A 425 17.11 -84.74 -31.60
C VAL A 425 17.15 -84.42 -33.09
N GLY A 426 18.10 -83.56 -33.46
CA GLY A 426 18.31 -83.16 -34.84
C GLY A 426 17.58 -81.89 -35.28
N GLN A 427 16.70 -81.31 -34.45
CA GLN A 427 16.03 -80.03 -34.73
C GLN A 427 16.89 -78.81 -34.35
N CYS A 428 16.61 -77.64 -34.92
CA CYS A 428 17.33 -76.40 -34.62
C CYS A 428 17.24 -76.01 -33.14
N THR A 429 16.06 -76.17 -32.53
CA THR A 429 15.80 -75.96 -31.11
C THR A 429 16.62 -76.89 -30.21
N TRP A 430 16.73 -78.16 -30.59
CA TRP A 430 17.60 -79.14 -29.91
C TRP A 430 19.07 -78.75 -30.00
N GLY A 431 19.53 -78.33 -31.19
CA GLY A 431 20.91 -77.89 -31.39
C GLY A 431 21.27 -76.69 -30.51
N VAL A 432 20.39 -75.69 -30.44
CA VAL A 432 20.61 -74.51 -29.61
C VAL A 432 20.54 -74.83 -28.11
N LYS A 433 19.55 -75.59 -27.63
CA LYS A 433 19.49 -75.99 -26.20
C LYS A 433 20.72 -76.81 -25.78
N SER A 434 21.32 -77.57 -26.69
CA SER A 434 22.55 -78.32 -26.43
C SER A 434 23.79 -77.42 -26.31
N LEU A 435 23.84 -76.31 -27.06
CA LEU A 435 24.93 -75.33 -27.02
C LEU A 435 24.75 -74.26 -25.95
N ALA A 436 23.50 -73.96 -25.60
CA ALA A 436 23.08 -72.94 -24.65
C ALA A 436 22.19 -73.58 -23.57
N PRO A 437 22.74 -74.42 -22.67
CA PRO A 437 21.93 -75.14 -21.68
C PRO A 437 21.15 -74.21 -20.74
N TRP A 438 21.56 -72.95 -20.62
CA TRP A 438 20.89 -71.89 -19.84
C TRP A 438 19.52 -71.46 -20.39
N ILE A 439 19.20 -71.74 -21.66
CA ILE A 439 17.86 -71.45 -22.19
C ILE A 439 16.87 -72.51 -21.70
N PRO A 440 15.67 -72.19 -21.20
CA PRO A 440 14.74 -73.19 -20.68
C PRO A 440 14.20 -74.12 -21.77
N ASN A 441 13.78 -75.31 -21.35
CA ASN A 441 12.92 -76.18 -22.16
C ASN A 441 11.52 -75.55 -22.39
N TRP A 442 10.73 -76.18 -23.27
CA TRP A 442 9.33 -75.83 -23.51
C TRP A 442 9.07 -74.41 -24.07
N LEU A 443 10.00 -73.87 -24.87
CA LEU A 443 9.79 -72.62 -25.62
C LEU A 443 9.03 -72.83 -26.94
N GLY A 444 8.69 -74.08 -27.27
CA GLY A 444 7.99 -74.45 -28.50
C GLY A 444 8.89 -74.36 -29.74
N ASN A 445 8.27 -74.07 -30.88
CA ASN A 445 8.98 -73.86 -32.15
C ASN A 445 9.84 -72.61 -32.08
N ALA A 446 10.92 -72.60 -32.88
CA ALA A 446 11.90 -71.52 -32.94
C ALA A 446 11.26 -70.12 -33.07
N GLY A 447 10.18 -69.97 -33.84
CA GLY A 447 9.50 -68.69 -34.02
C GLY A 447 8.90 -68.10 -32.75
N GLY A 448 8.56 -68.93 -31.76
CA GLY A 448 8.05 -68.48 -30.46
C GLY A 448 9.12 -68.16 -29.42
N TRP A 449 10.40 -68.45 -29.69
CA TRP A 449 11.45 -68.40 -28.66
C TRP A 449 11.66 -67.03 -28.05
N VAL A 450 11.59 -65.96 -28.85
CA VAL A 450 11.74 -64.57 -28.34
C VAL A 450 10.65 -64.23 -27.33
N VAL A 451 9.39 -64.52 -27.68
CA VAL A 451 8.23 -64.21 -26.85
C VAL A 451 8.26 -65.05 -25.57
N ASN A 452 8.50 -66.35 -25.70
CA ASN A 452 8.48 -67.28 -24.57
C ASN A 452 9.69 -67.11 -23.64
N ALA A 453 10.87 -66.77 -24.16
CA ALA A 453 12.03 -66.44 -23.35
C ALA A 453 11.84 -65.10 -22.62
N ARG A 454 11.31 -64.08 -23.30
CA ARG A 454 10.98 -62.79 -22.67
C ARG A 454 9.97 -62.96 -21.54
N ALA A 455 8.94 -63.80 -21.73
CA ALA A 455 7.95 -64.12 -20.70
C ALA A 455 8.57 -64.82 -19.46
N LYS A 456 9.71 -65.50 -19.64
CA LYS A 456 10.49 -66.12 -18.56
C LYS A 456 11.59 -65.19 -17.99
N GLY A 457 11.58 -63.91 -18.35
CA GLY A 457 12.47 -62.89 -17.79
C GLY A 457 13.82 -62.73 -18.50
N PHE A 458 14.03 -63.35 -19.66
CA PHE A 458 15.26 -63.17 -20.42
C PHE A 458 15.28 -61.82 -21.15
N ARG A 459 16.46 -61.19 -21.17
CA ARG A 459 16.69 -60.02 -22.00
C ARG A 459 16.75 -60.44 -23.47
N VAL A 460 16.07 -59.69 -24.32
CA VAL A 460 16.10 -59.88 -25.77
C VAL A 460 16.38 -58.55 -26.46
N GLY A 461 16.99 -58.58 -27.63
CA GLY A 461 17.32 -57.37 -28.38
C GLY A 461 17.65 -57.68 -29.83
N THR A 462 18.19 -56.69 -30.53
CA THR A 462 18.46 -56.75 -31.98
C THR A 462 19.96 -56.73 -32.30
N THR A 463 20.81 -56.67 -31.29
CA THR A 463 22.28 -56.62 -31.45
C THR A 463 22.88 -58.01 -31.21
N PRO A 464 23.64 -58.60 -32.16
CA PRO A 464 24.31 -59.86 -31.93
C PRO A 464 25.39 -59.75 -30.85
N ARG A 465 25.43 -60.76 -29.96
CA ARG A 465 26.50 -60.94 -28.98
C ARG A 465 26.99 -62.39 -29.04
N VAL A 466 28.29 -62.63 -28.93
CA VAL A 466 28.81 -63.99 -28.76
C VAL A 466 28.14 -64.63 -27.54
N GLY A 467 27.62 -65.84 -27.71
CA GLY A 467 26.88 -66.55 -26.67
C GLY A 467 25.37 -66.25 -26.62
N SER A 468 24.87 -65.31 -27.43
CA SER A 468 23.43 -65.12 -27.60
C SER A 468 22.81 -66.16 -28.54
N ILE A 469 21.49 -66.33 -28.44
CA ILE A 469 20.71 -67.14 -29.36
C ILE A 469 20.07 -66.21 -30.38
N VAL A 470 20.39 -66.38 -31.65
CA VAL A 470 19.70 -65.67 -32.74
C VAL A 470 18.44 -66.43 -33.12
N VAL A 471 17.35 -65.71 -33.32
CA VAL A 471 16.02 -66.21 -33.67
C VAL A 471 15.56 -65.53 -34.94
N TRP A 472 15.19 -66.32 -35.94
CA TRP A 472 14.50 -65.92 -37.17
C TRP A 472 13.04 -66.38 -37.08
N PRO A 473 12.10 -65.51 -36.69
CA PRO A 473 10.76 -65.98 -36.33
C PRO A 473 9.92 -66.53 -37.48
N HIS A 474 10.22 -66.11 -38.71
CA HIS A 474 9.43 -66.40 -39.91
C HIS A 474 10.13 -67.34 -40.90
N ASP A 475 11.32 -67.83 -40.56
CA ASP A 475 12.05 -68.81 -41.38
C ASP A 475 11.37 -70.19 -41.34
N GLY A 476 11.77 -71.11 -42.21
CA GLY A 476 11.36 -72.52 -42.16
C GLY A 476 9.86 -72.76 -42.34
N GLY A 477 9.18 -71.95 -43.16
CA GLY A 477 7.74 -72.11 -43.45
C GLY A 477 6.82 -71.71 -42.28
N GLY A 478 7.30 -70.83 -41.39
CA GLY A 478 6.51 -70.32 -40.26
C GLY A 478 6.78 -71.01 -38.92
N TYR A 479 7.59 -72.07 -38.89
CA TYR A 479 8.09 -72.67 -37.64
C TYR A 479 9.22 -71.84 -37.00
N GLY A 480 9.88 -70.98 -37.79
CA GLY A 480 11.04 -70.20 -37.41
C GLY A 480 12.34 -71.02 -37.40
N HIS A 481 13.45 -70.33 -37.17
CA HIS A 481 14.76 -70.95 -37.01
C HIS A 481 15.55 -70.31 -35.87
N VAL A 482 16.39 -71.10 -35.18
CA VAL A 482 17.28 -70.61 -34.11
C VAL A 482 18.69 -71.13 -34.28
N ALA A 483 19.67 -70.31 -33.91
CA ALA A 483 21.08 -70.68 -33.89
C ALA A 483 21.84 -70.04 -32.71
N TYR A 484 22.99 -70.60 -32.37
CA TYR A 484 23.86 -70.09 -31.33
C TYR A 484 24.98 -69.22 -31.92
N VAL A 485 25.08 -67.96 -31.49
CA VAL A 485 26.07 -67.02 -32.02
C VAL A 485 27.46 -67.33 -31.46
N THR A 486 28.41 -67.63 -32.34
CA THR A 486 29.79 -67.98 -31.95
C THR A 486 30.77 -66.83 -32.17
N HIS A 487 30.55 -65.99 -33.19
CA HIS A 487 31.41 -64.84 -33.49
C HIS A 487 30.56 -63.68 -34.02
N VAL A 488 30.96 -62.45 -33.68
CA VAL A 488 30.30 -61.22 -34.12
C VAL A 488 31.37 -60.25 -34.63
N SER A 489 31.24 -59.81 -35.88
CA SER A 489 32.08 -58.75 -36.44
C SER A 489 31.29 -57.43 -36.54
N SER A 490 30.00 -57.51 -36.86
CA SER A 490 29.05 -56.39 -36.87
C SER A 490 27.62 -56.91 -36.79
N ASN A 491 26.62 -56.01 -36.71
CA ASN A 491 25.19 -56.38 -36.73
C ASN A 491 24.78 -57.16 -38.00
N THR A 492 25.51 -56.99 -39.09
CA THR A 492 25.25 -57.61 -40.40
C THR A 492 26.29 -58.68 -40.75
N ARG A 493 27.13 -59.11 -39.80
CA ARG A 493 28.17 -60.11 -40.04
C ARG A 493 28.48 -60.93 -38.80
N ILE A 494 27.92 -62.14 -38.75
CA ILE A 494 28.07 -63.07 -37.62
C ILE A 494 28.48 -64.47 -38.12
N GLN A 495 28.96 -65.32 -37.20
CA GLN A 495 29.00 -66.78 -37.38
C GLN A 495 28.15 -67.46 -36.32
N VAL A 496 27.52 -68.57 -36.69
CA VAL A 496 26.65 -69.35 -35.79
C VAL A 496 27.00 -70.83 -35.82
N LYS A 497 26.64 -71.54 -34.74
CA LYS A 497 26.46 -73.00 -34.75
C LYS A 497 24.97 -73.30 -34.65
N GLU A 498 24.50 -74.23 -35.46
CA GLU A 498 23.09 -74.59 -35.57
C GLU A 498 22.93 -76.07 -35.91
N ALA A 499 21.69 -76.57 -35.84
CA ALA A 499 21.29 -77.90 -36.31
C ALA A 499 20.07 -77.77 -37.22
N ASN A 500 19.83 -78.77 -38.05
CA ASN A 500 18.77 -78.81 -39.06
C ASN A 500 18.84 -77.71 -40.14
N TYR A 501 20.04 -77.26 -40.50
CA TYR A 501 20.20 -76.33 -41.62
C TYR A 501 20.34 -77.11 -42.94
N ALA A 502 19.47 -76.84 -43.92
CA ALA A 502 19.44 -77.52 -45.22
C ALA A 502 19.44 -79.07 -45.09
N GLY A 503 18.69 -79.60 -44.12
CA GLY A 503 18.58 -81.05 -43.85
C GLY A 503 19.73 -81.67 -43.05
N LYS A 504 20.74 -80.89 -42.64
CA LYS A 504 21.86 -81.38 -41.81
C LYS A 504 21.48 -81.34 -40.34
N GLN A 505 21.08 -82.49 -39.80
CA GLN A 505 20.54 -82.61 -38.44
C GLN A 505 21.61 -82.62 -37.32
N TYR A 506 22.91 -82.65 -37.62
CA TYR A 506 23.97 -82.53 -36.61
C TYR A 506 24.30 -81.06 -36.32
N ILE A 507 24.91 -80.80 -35.15
CA ILE A 507 25.34 -79.45 -34.77
C ILE A 507 26.62 -79.09 -35.53
N GLY A 508 26.61 -77.97 -36.26
CA GLY A 508 27.76 -77.50 -37.01
C GLY A 508 27.71 -76.01 -37.33
N ASN A 509 28.80 -75.49 -37.87
CA ASN A 509 28.80 -74.19 -38.54
C ASN A 509 28.61 -74.42 -40.04
N PHE A 510 27.44 -74.05 -40.56
CA PHE A 510 27.08 -74.32 -41.95
C PHE A 510 27.12 -73.09 -42.86
N ARG A 511 27.17 -71.89 -42.27
CA ARG A 511 27.03 -70.62 -43.00
C ARG A 511 28.33 -69.81 -43.06
N GLY A 512 29.32 -70.12 -42.22
CA GLY A 512 30.52 -69.28 -42.09
C GLY A 512 30.16 -67.87 -41.62
N TRP A 513 30.81 -66.84 -42.20
CA TRP A 513 30.40 -65.46 -42.00
C TRP A 513 29.23 -65.11 -42.93
N PHE A 514 28.11 -64.68 -42.37
CA PHE A 514 26.92 -64.31 -43.13
C PHE A 514 26.20 -63.11 -42.50
N ASN A 515 25.28 -62.51 -43.27
CA ASN A 515 24.40 -61.46 -42.79
C ASN A 515 23.11 -62.06 -42.21
N PRO A 516 22.86 -61.95 -40.89
CA PRO A 516 21.66 -62.51 -40.28
C PRO A 516 20.37 -61.77 -40.69
N LEU A 517 20.49 -60.54 -41.21
CA LEU A 517 19.36 -59.70 -41.64
C LEU A 517 18.98 -59.88 -43.11
N ASP A 518 19.57 -60.86 -43.80
CA ASP A 518 19.23 -61.11 -45.20
C ASP A 518 17.73 -61.40 -45.34
N SER A 519 17.08 -60.74 -46.29
CA SER A 519 15.66 -60.91 -46.62
C SER A 519 15.30 -62.37 -46.91
N PHE A 520 16.24 -63.16 -47.45
CA PHE A 520 16.06 -64.60 -47.70
C PHE A 520 15.86 -65.41 -46.40
N LEU A 521 16.31 -64.88 -45.25
CA LEU A 521 16.17 -65.50 -43.92
C LEU A 521 14.98 -64.93 -43.13
N GLY A 522 14.10 -64.16 -43.77
CA GLY A 522 12.94 -63.53 -43.14
C GLY A 522 13.18 -62.10 -42.64
N GLY A 523 14.36 -61.51 -42.89
CA GLY A 523 14.64 -60.07 -42.78
C GLY A 523 14.59 -59.42 -41.39
N ASN A 524 14.11 -60.12 -40.37
CA ASN A 524 14.04 -59.62 -38.99
C ASN A 524 14.53 -60.70 -38.02
N VAL A 525 15.55 -60.36 -37.24
CA VAL A 525 16.15 -61.26 -36.23
C VAL A 525 16.08 -60.65 -34.86
N SER A 526 15.95 -61.51 -33.87
CA SER A 526 16.09 -61.13 -32.47
C SER A 526 17.13 -62.02 -31.81
N TYR A 527 17.77 -61.49 -30.78
CA TYR A 527 18.76 -62.18 -30.00
C TYR A 527 18.25 -62.34 -28.57
N ILE A 528 18.36 -63.54 -28.02
CA ILE A 528 18.13 -63.82 -26.60
C ILE A 528 19.49 -63.84 -25.92
N TYR A 529 19.65 -63.03 -24.88
CA TYR A 529 20.90 -62.89 -24.15
C TYR A 529 20.91 -63.77 -22.90
N PRO A 530 22.08 -64.31 -22.51
CA PRO A 530 22.21 -64.94 -21.21
C PRO A 530 21.99 -63.92 -20.07
N ASP A 531 22.41 -62.65 -20.24
CA ASP A 531 22.34 -61.52 -19.28
C ASP A 531 21.89 -60.18 -19.90
#